data_AF-A0A527H9C5-F1
#
_entry.id   AF-A0A527H9C5-F1
#
_cell.length_a   1.000
_cell.length_b   1.000
_cell.length_c   1.000
_cell.angle_alpha   90.00
_cell.angle_beta   90.00
_cell.angle_gamma   90.00
#
_symmetry.space_group_name_H-M   'P 1'
#
loop_
_entity.id
_entity.type
_entity.pdbx_description
1 polymer ?
#
loop_
_entity_poly.entity_id
_entity_poly.type
_entity_poly.pdbx_seq_one_letter_code
_entity_poly.pdbx_strand_id
1 'polypeptide(L)'
;MGHVGLAMHFRRDPHDRRKELTVSRFIEFVHQHAVASRNTADAFIKEMLHYHVAEYVSGGDGRTHPLQPTAATVQTFTGWVLAHLRTLDHLDGADRLASFLERPDMVARLQPLVADGLLASKPVREPNQTFSLFIWLNNGGIVMDWLMSGIDPDHAGLDRIPTSVVSIGDFARWLKLSRTHLARKLRAAEE
;
A
#
# COMPACT_ATOMS: atom_id res chain seq x y z
N MET A 1 3.76 -4.13 -2.86
CA MET A 1 4.68 -5.03 -2.13
C MET A 1 4.21 -5.32 -0.70
N GLY A 2 3.86 -4.33 0.13
CA GLY A 2 3.35 -4.57 1.50
C GLY A 2 2.16 -5.54 1.58
N HIS A 3 1.13 -5.34 0.74
CA HIS A 3 -0.01 -6.27 0.67
C HIS A 3 0.39 -7.72 0.33
N VAL A 4 1.39 -7.91 -0.54
CA VAL A 4 1.92 -9.24 -0.89
C VAL A 4 2.59 -9.88 0.34
N GLY A 5 3.43 -9.14 1.05
CA GLY A 5 4.10 -9.66 2.26
C GLY A 5 3.11 -10.07 3.34
N LEU A 6 2.10 -9.23 3.61
CA LEU A 6 1.03 -9.53 4.56
C LEU A 6 0.18 -10.73 4.10
N ALA A 7 -0.17 -10.81 2.81
CA ALA A 7 -0.92 -11.96 2.29
C ALA A 7 -0.13 -13.27 2.41
N MET A 8 1.17 -13.26 2.11
CA MET A 8 2.03 -14.42 2.32
C MET A 8 2.11 -14.81 3.79
N HIS A 9 2.21 -13.84 4.71
CA HIS A 9 2.17 -14.10 6.14
C HIS A 9 0.87 -14.77 6.58
N PHE A 10 -0.29 -14.25 6.19
CA PHE A 10 -1.59 -14.81 6.57
C PHE A 10 -1.93 -16.14 5.88
N ARG A 11 -1.28 -16.45 4.74
CA ARG A 11 -1.37 -17.76 4.06
C ARG A 11 -0.43 -18.82 4.64
N ARG A 12 0.39 -18.47 5.64
CA ARG A 12 1.33 -19.40 6.27
C ARG A 12 0.57 -20.60 6.83
N ASP A 13 1.15 -21.77 6.62
CA ASP A 13 0.69 -23.02 7.19
C ASP A 13 1.82 -23.57 8.07
N PRO A 14 1.62 -23.68 9.39
CA PRO A 14 2.65 -24.19 10.30
C PRO A 14 3.12 -25.61 9.98
N HIS A 15 2.33 -26.38 9.23
CA HIS A 15 2.65 -27.75 8.84
C HIS A 15 3.30 -27.84 7.45
N ASP A 16 3.36 -26.73 6.70
CA ASP A 16 4.00 -26.66 5.38
C ASP A 16 5.03 -25.53 5.33
N ARG A 17 6.32 -25.90 5.47
CA ARG A 17 7.44 -24.96 5.34
C ARG A 17 7.47 -24.26 3.98
N ARG A 18 6.88 -24.87 2.93
CA ARG A 18 6.69 -24.23 1.63
C ARG A 18 5.58 -23.20 1.63
N LYS A 19 5.07 -22.76 2.78
CA LYS A 19 4.24 -21.54 2.94
C LYS A 19 4.86 -20.51 3.88
N GLU A 20 6.09 -20.72 4.34
CA GLU A 20 6.85 -19.70 5.07
C GLU A 20 7.19 -18.50 4.18
N LEU A 21 7.05 -17.29 4.72
CA LEU A 21 7.55 -16.07 4.11
C LEU A 21 9.06 -16.01 4.31
N THR A 22 9.82 -16.21 3.24
CA THR A 22 11.28 -16.03 3.22
C THR A 22 11.65 -14.96 2.20
N VAL A 23 12.84 -14.37 2.34
CA VAL A 23 13.35 -13.33 1.41
C VAL A 23 13.28 -13.83 -0.05
N SER A 24 13.84 -15.02 -0.31
CA SER A 24 13.89 -15.59 -1.67
C SER A 24 12.50 -15.79 -2.26
N ARG A 25 11.55 -16.28 -1.46
CA ARG A 25 10.17 -16.50 -1.93
C ARG A 25 9.41 -15.21 -2.18
N PHE A 26 9.60 -14.23 -1.31
CA PHE A 26 9.01 -12.91 -1.50
C PHE A 26 9.52 -12.27 -2.79
N ILE A 27 10.84 -12.28 -3.01
CA ILE A 27 11.47 -11.76 -4.24
C ILE A 27 10.93 -12.48 -5.48
N GLU A 28 10.87 -13.81 -5.43
CA GLU A 28 10.39 -14.61 -6.55
C GLU A 28 8.90 -14.31 -6.84
N PHE A 29 8.05 -14.25 -5.82
CA PHE A 29 6.64 -13.94 -6.00
C PHE A 29 6.41 -12.54 -6.58
N VAL A 30 7.11 -11.53 -6.04
CA VAL A 30 7.05 -10.14 -6.51
C VAL A 30 7.50 -10.02 -7.97
N HIS A 31 8.56 -10.76 -8.34
CA HIS A 31 9.06 -10.77 -9.70
C HIS A 31 8.13 -11.50 -10.67
N GLN A 32 7.64 -12.70 -10.31
CA GLN A 32 6.71 -13.49 -11.13
C GLN A 32 5.42 -12.72 -11.43
N HIS A 33 4.93 -11.95 -10.47
CA HIS A 33 3.74 -11.12 -10.66
C HIS A 33 4.05 -9.76 -11.26
N ALA A 34 5.29 -9.48 -11.69
CA ALA A 34 5.72 -8.20 -12.24
C ALA A 34 5.33 -6.99 -11.34
N VAL A 35 5.37 -7.17 -10.02
CA VAL A 35 5.09 -6.10 -9.05
C VAL A 35 6.30 -5.16 -8.91
N ALA A 36 7.51 -5.71 -8.93
CA ALA A 36 8.76 -4.95 -8.94
C ALA A 36 9.93 -5.82 -9.43
N SER A 37 11.09 -5.19 -9.68
CA SER A 37 12.34 -5.92 -9.94
C SER A 37 12.81 -6.71 -8.71
N ARG A 38 13.66 -7.72 -8.91
CA ARG A 38 14.25 -8.48 -7.81
C ARG A 38 15.04 -7.59 -6.83
N ASN A 39 15.81 -6.63 -7.37
CA ASN A 39 16.60 -5.70 -6.56
C ASN A 39 15.70 -4.77 -5.72
N THR A 40 14.60 -4.30 -6.31
CA THR A 40 13.62 -3.48 -5.59
C THR A 40 12.92 -4.27 -4.48
N ALA A 41 12.60 -5.55 -4.72
CA ALA A 41 12.00 -6.42 -3.72
C ALA A 41 12.96 -6.72 -2.55
N ASP A 42 14.25 -6.95 -2.86
CA ASP A 42 15.31 -7.13 -1.85
C ASP A 42 15.49 -5.86 -0.99
N ALA A 43 15.60 -4.68 -1.63
CA ALA A 43 15.69 -3.40 -0.93
C ALA A 43 14.48 -3.16 -0.03
N PHE A 44 13.26 -3.46 -0.51
CA PHE A 44 12.04 -3.35 0.28
C PHE A 44 12.09 -4.20 1.56
N ILE A 45 12.50 -5.47 1.48
CA ILE A 45 12.60 -6.32 2.69
C ILE A 45 13.66 -5.80 3.66
N LYS A 46 14.79 -5.30 3.15
CA LYS A 46 15.83 -4.67 4.00
C LYS A 46 15.28 -3.46 4.75
N GLU A 47 14.48 -2.61 4.11
CA GLU A 47 13.81 -1.50 4.78
C GLU A 47 12.79 -1.98 5.81
N MET A 48 11.98 -2.99 5.50
CA MET A 48 11.00 -3.54 6.45
C MET A 48 11.68 -4.10 7.71
N LEU A 49 12.85 -4.72 7.56
CA LEU A 49 13.66 -5.17 8.69
C LEU A 49 14.31 -4.00 9.43
N HIS A 50 14.89 -3.04 8.70
CA HIS A 50 15.57 -1.87 9.28
C HIS A 50 14.64 -1.01 10.14
N TYR A 51 13.41 -0.78 9.68
CA TYR A 51 12.41 0.01 10.38
C TYR A 51 11.51 -0.83 11.32
N HIS A 52 11.86 -2.10 11.56
CA HIS A 52 11.12 -3.00 12.45
C HIS A 52 9.63 -3.16 12.10
N VAL A 53 9.34 -3.11 10.80
CA VAL A 53 8.03 -3.47 10.23
C VAL A 53 7.92 -4.99 10.08
N ALA A 54 9.06 -5.66 9.85
CA ALA A 54 9.19 -7.11 9.83
C ALA A 54 10.36 -7.57 10.71
N GLU A 55 10.33 -8.85 11.09
CA GLU A 55 11.34 -9.50 11.92
C GLU A 55 11.53 -10.95 11.49
N TYR A 56 12.67 -11.54 11.86
CA TYR A 56 12.91 -12.96 11.66
C TYR A 56 12.16 -13.77 12.73
N VAL A 57 11.58 -14.89 12.31
CA VAL A 57 10.92 -15.84 13.22
C VAL A 57 11.99 -16.67 13.94
N SER A 58 11.99 -16.59 15.28
CA SER A 58 12.87 -17.38 16.14
C SER A 58 12.56 -18.88 16.06
N GLY A 59 13.59 -19.74 16.10
CA GLY A 59 13.44 -21.19 16.24
C GLY A 59 13.31 -22.01 14.96
N GLY A 60 13.62 -21.44 13.78
CA GLY A 60 13.72 -22.18 12.52
C GLY A 60 15.02 -23.00 12.39
N ASP A 61 15.08 -23.85 11.36
CA ASP A 61 16.22 -24.70 10.92
C ASP A 61 17.55 -23.92 10.67
N GLY A 62 17.59 -22.60 10.88
CA GLY A 62 18.76 -21.75 10.60
C GLY A 62 19.07 -21.59 9.09
N ARG A 63 18.48 -22.40 8.21
CA ARG A 63 18.75 -22.37 6.76
C ARG A 63 17.81 -21.47 5.96
N THR A 64 16.55 -21.30 6.39
CA THR A 64 15.52 -20.58 5.61
C THR A 64 15.16 -19.19 6.15
N HIS A 65 15.62 -18.82 7.36
CA HIS A 65 15.34 -17.54 8.03
C HIS A 65 13.96 -16.95 7.71
N PRO A 66 12.87 -17.62 8.14
CA PRO A 66 11.52 -17.13 7.90
C PRO A 66 11.31 -15.75 8.53
N LEU A 67 10.48 -14.94 7.88
CA LEU A 67 10.12 -13.58 8.25
C LEU A 67 8.65 -13.52 8.66
N GLN A 68 8.33 -12.56 9.53
CA GLN A 68 6.96 -12.16 9.82
C GLN A 68 6.87 -10.64 9.98
N PRO A 69 5.72 -10.01 9.64
CA PRO A 69 5.44 -8.66 10.12
C PRO A 69 5.43 -8.65 11.65
N THR A 70 5.86 -7.54 12.25
CA THR A 70 5.77 -7.37 13.70
C THR A 70 4.32 -7.27 14.14
N ALA A 71 4.03 -7.57 15.41
CA ALA A 71 2.68 -7.44 15.96
C ALA A 71 2.14 -6.00 15.81
N ALA A 72 3.00 -4.99 16.01
CA ALA A 72 2.67 -3.59 15.80
C ALA A 72 2.28 -3.28 14.34
N THR A 73 2.96 -3.91 13.38
CA THR A 73 2.63 -3.79 11.95
C THR A 73 1.25 -4.37 11.64
N VAL A 74 0.95 -5.56 12.18
CA VAL A 74 -0.37 -6.19 12.00
C VAL A 74 -1.47 -5.33 12.64
N GLN A 75 -1.24 -4.78 13.83
CA GLN A 75 -2.19 -3.89 14.50
C GLN A 75 -2.44 -2.61 13.70
N THR A 76 -1.36 -1.95 13.25
CA THR A 76 -1.44 -0.71 12.44
C THR A 76 -2.19 -0.97 11.13
N PHE A 77 -1.86 -2.08 10.46
CA PHE A 77 -2.54 -2.49 9.23
C PHE A 77 -4.03 -2.78 9.47
N THR A 78 -4.37 -3.41 10.60
CA THR A 78 -5.78 -3.66 10.98
C THR A 78 -6.53 -2.33 11.15
N GLY A 79 -5.91 -1.34 11.81
CA GLY A 79 -6.47 0.01 11.92
C GLY A 79 -6.71 0.67 10.56
N TRP A 80 -5.78 0.50 9.62
CA TRP A 80 -5.94 0.98 8.24
C TRP A 80 -7.14 0.32 7.54
N VAL A 81 -7.33 -1.00 7.69
CA VAL A 81 -8.49 -1.72 7.13
C VAL A 81 -9.80 -1.19 7.73
N LEU A 82 -9.86 -0.98 9.05
CA LEU A 82 -11.04 -0.43 9.73
C LEU A 82 -11.43 0.95 9.16
N ALA A 83 -10.45 1.84 8.95
CA ALA A 83 -10.71 3.14 8.35
C ALA A 83 -11.30 3.02 6.93
N HIS A 84 -10.79 2.10 6.11
CA HIS A 84 -11.30 1.88 4.75
C HIS A 84 -12.71 1.32 4.73
N LEU A 85 -13.01 0.32 5.58
CA LEU A 85 -14.34 -0.25 5.68
C LEU A 85 -15.35 0.81 6.15
N ARG A 86 -14.98 1.64 7.13
CA ARG A 86 -15.81 2.75 7.58
C ARG A 86 -16.11 3.74 6.45
N THR A 87 -15.09 4.15 5.69
CA THR A 87 -15.26 5.08 4.56
C THR A 87 -16.19 4.49 3.52
N LEU A 88 -15.97 3.23 3.13
CA LEU A 88 -16.82 2.56 2.16
C LEU A 88 -18.27 2.48 2.69
N ASP A 89 -18.50 2.11 3.97
CA ASP A 89 -19.85 2.00 4.56
C ASP A 89 -20.57 3.35 4.54
N HIS A 90 -19.83 4.45 4.69
CA HIS A 90 -20.39 5.79 4.55
C HIS A 90 -20.80 6.14 3.10
N LEU A 91 -20.10 5.59 2.10
CA LEU A 91 -20.39 5.86 0.69
C LEU A 91 -21.61 5.10 0.16
N ASP A 92 -21.79 3.84 0.58
CA ASP A 92 -22.83 2.96 0.05
C ASP A 92 -23.92 2.56 1.07
N GLY A 93 -23.78 2.97 2.34
CA GLY A 93 -24.71 2.63 3.41
C GLY A 93 -24.66 1.17 3.86
N ALA A 94 -23.63 0.41 3.48
CA ALA A 94 -23.44 -0.98 3.88
C ALA A 94 -22.91 -1.12 5.33
N ASP A 95 -22.68 -2.36 5.75
CA ASP A 95 -22.29 -2.71 7.13
C ASP A 95 -21.08 -3.66 7.21
N ARG A 96 -20.07 -3.41 6.38
CA ARG A 96 -18.87 -4.26 6.31
C ARG A 96 -18.02 -4.11 7.57
N LEU A 97 -17.96 -2.91 8.17
CA LEU A 97 -17.20 -2.65 9.38
C LEU A 97 -17.74 -3.46 10.56
N ALA A 98 -19.06 -3.49 10.79
CA ALA A 98 -19.63 -4.29 11.87
C ALA A 98 -19.31 -5.78 11.66
N SER A 99 -19.53 -6.28 10.43
CA SER A 99 -19.20 -7.66 10.05
C SER A 99 -17.72 -8.02 10.29
N PHE A 100 -16.82 -7.06 10.08
CA PHE A 100 -15.38 -7.22 10.32
C PHE A 100 -15.05 -7.25 11.82
N LEU A 101 -15.65 -6.36 12.62
CA LEU A 101 -15.41 -6.24 14.05
C LEU A 101 -15.93 -7.44 14.85
N GLU A 102 -16.97 -8.12 14.37
CA GLU A 102 -17.49 -9.35 14.97
C GLU A 102 -16.52 -10.54 14.89
N ARG A 103 -15.47 -10.47 14.04
CA ARG A 103 -14.57 -11.60 13.76
C ARG A 103 -13.10 -11.20 13.92
N PRO A 104 -12.48 -11.49 15.07
CA PRO A 104 -11.10 -11.11 15.36
C PRO A 104 -10.04 -11.61 14.36
N ASP A 105 -10.33 -12.70 13.64
CA ASP A 105 -9.44 -13.30 12.63
C ASP A 105 -9.67 -12.74 11.21
N MET A 106 -10.58 -11.77 11.04
CA MET A 106 -11.02 -11.33 9.71
C MET A 106 -9.90 -10.69 8.90
N VAL A 107 -8.96 -9.97 9.53
CA VAL A 107 -7.82 -9.38 8.80
C VAL A 107 -6.99 -10.45 8.09
N ALA A 108 -6.83 -11.62 8.71
CA ALA A 108 -6.07 -12.74 8.13
C ALA A 108 -6.80 -13.38 6.95
N ARG A 109 -8.13 -13.34 6.93
CA ARG A 109 -8.95 -13.85 5.81
C ARG A 109 -9.06 -12.83 4.67
N LEU A 110 -9.27 -11.57 5.02
CA LEU A 110 -9.50 -10.49 4.08
C LEU A 110 -8.24 -10.11 3.31
N GLN A 111 -7.10 -9.96 4.00
CA GLN A 111 -5.89 -9.41 3.38
C GLN A 111 -5.36 -10.24 2.20
N PRO A 112 -5.35 -11.59 2.26
CA PRO A 112 -5.04 -12.41 1.09
C PRO A 112 -5.94 -12.13 -0.13
N LEU A 113 -7.25 -11.99 0.08
CA LEU A 113 -8.21 -11.71 -1.00
C LEU A 113 -8.00 -10.32 -1.60
N VAL A 114 -7.74 -9.32 -0.75
CA VAL A 114 -7.39 -7.96 -1.20
C VAL A 114 -6.12 -8.00 -2.04
N ALA A 115 -5.07 -8.68 -1.58
CA ALA A 115 -3.82 -8.78 -2.34
C ALA A 115 -4.03 -9.44 -3.71
N ASP A 116 -4.80 -10.52 -3.80
CA ASP A 116 -5.10 -11.18 -5.07
C ASP A 116 -5.90 -10.27 -6.01
N GLY A 117 -6.91 -9.57 -5.48
CA GLY A 117 -7.69 -8.59 -6.24
C GLY A 117 -6.82 -7.48 -6.82
N LEU A 118 -5.89 -6.93 -6.03
CA LEU A 118 -4.94 -5.93 -6.50
C LEU A 118 -3.97 -6.49 -7.56
N LEU A 119 -3.53 -7.74 -7.41
CA LEU A 119 -2.63 -8.40 -8.37
C LEU A 119 -3.31 -8.77 -9.69
N ALA A 120 -4.61 -9.06 -9.66
CA ALA A 120 -5.42 -9.38 -10.83
C ALA A 120 -5.99 -8.12 -11.53
N SER A 121 -6.11 -7.00 -10.82
CA SER A 121 -6.70 -5.78 -11.35
C SER A 121 -5.73 -5.00 -12.23
N LYS A 122 -5.90 -5.09 -13.55
CA LYS A 122 -5.14 -4.30 -14.51
C LYS A 122 -5.24 -2.79 -14.25
N PRO A 123 -6.43 -2.18 -14.01
CA PRO A 123 -6.52 -0.75 -13.73
C PRO A 123 -5.76 -0.29 -12.47
N VAL A 124 -5.58 -1.18 -11.49
CA VAL A 124 -4.78 -0.89 -10.29
C VAL A 124 -3.28 -1.00 -10.59
N ARG A 125 -2.89 -1.99 -11.40
CA ARG A 125 -1.49 -2.26 -11.74
C ARG A 125 -0.92 -1.31 -12.80
N GLU A 126 -1.76 -0.93 -13.73
CA GLU A 126 -1.49 -0.05 -14.86
C GLU A 126 -2.57 1.05 -14.86
N PRO A 127 -2.53 1.96 -13.87
CA PRO A 127 -3.49 3.04 -13.80
C PRO A 127 -3.31 3.96 -14.99
N ASN A 128 -4.42 4.28 -15.66
CA ASN A 128 -4.41 5.18 -16.81
C ASN A 128 -4.35 6.64 -16.35
N GLN A 129 -3.95 7.53 -17.27
CA GLN A 129 -4.11 8.99 -17.13
C GLN A 129 -3.40 9.58 -15.88
N THR A 130 -4.02 10.56 -15.24
CA THR A 130 -3.48 11.42 -14.18
C THR A 130 -2.98 10.65 -12.95
N PHE A 131 -3.61 9.52 -12.61
CA PHE A 131 -3.16 8.68 -11.49
C PHE A 131 -1.76 8.09 -11.73
N SER A 132 -1.41 7.76 -12.98
CA SER A 132 -0.07 7.29 -13.33
C SER A 132 1.03 8.32 -13.06
N LEU A 133 0.69 9.62 -13.09
CA LEU A 133 1.66 10.70 -12.91
C LEU A 133 2.26 10.70 -11.51
N PHE A 134 1.44 10.40 -10.50
CA PHE A 134 1.82 10.48 -9.09
C PHE A 134 2.26 9.15 -8.52
N ILE A 135 1.79 8.00 -9.02
CA ILE A 135 2.12 6.68 -8.44
C ILE A 135 3.62 6.35 -8.43
N TRP A 136 4.38 6.86 -9.40
CA TRP A 136 5.84 6.65 -9.50
C TRP A 136 6.68 7.73 -8.81
N LEU A 137 6.03 8.71 -8.19
CA LEU A 137 6.69 9.71 -7.37
C LEU A 137 6.95 9.08 -5.99
N ASN A 138 8.17 9.20 -5.45
CA ASN A 138 8.36 9.00 -4.01
C ASN A 138 7.36 9.92 -3.29
N ASN A 139 6.57 9.40 -2.35
CA ASN A 139 5.49 10.12 -1.67
C ASN A 139 4.33 10.57 -2.57
N GLY A 140 4.17 9.98 -3.76
CA GLY A 140 3.10 10.33 -4.69
C GLY A 140 1.68 10.05 -4.20
N GLY A 141 1.50 9.00 -3.38
CA GLY A 141 0.24 8.76 -2.66
C GLY A 141 -0.14 9.95 -1.77
N ILE A 142 0.82 10.47 -1.01
CA ILE A 142 0.62 11.63 -0.13
C ILE A 142 0.27 12.89 -0.95
N VAL A 143 0.88 13.06 -2.13
CA VAL A 143 0.50 14.16 -3.04
C VAL A 143 -0.97 14.03 -3.45
N MET A 144 -1.41 12.84 -3.85
CA MET A 144 -2.81 12.60 -4.25
C MET A 144 -3.77 12.79 -3.08
N ASP A 145 -3.46 12.25 -1.90
CA ASP A 145 -4.28 12.41 -0.70
C ASP A 145 -4.45 13.88 -0.34
N TRP A 146 -3.37 14.67 -0.41
CA TRP A 146 -3.42 16.10 -0.16
C TRP A 146 -4.29 16.83 -1.18
N LEU A 147 -4.10 16.54 -2.47
CA LEU A 147 -4.90 17.13 -3.54
C LEU A 147 -6.39 16.82 -3.34
N MET A 148 -6.75 15.57 -3.08
CA MET A 148 -8.14 15.14 -2.87
C MET A 148 -8.75 15.75 -1.60
N SER A 149 -8.00 15.77 -0.49
CA SER A 149 -8.47 16.36 0.77
C SER A 149 -8.68 17.87 0.70
N GLY A 150 -8.02 18.54 -0.25
CA GLY A 150 -8.13 19.97 -0.48
C GLY A 150 -9.27 20.38 -1.42
N ILE A 151 -10.00 19.42 -1.99
CA ILE A 151 -11.13 19.70 -2.86
C ILE A 151 -12.31 20.14 -2.01
N ASP A 152 -12.85 21.33 -2.31
CA ASP A 152 -14.13 21.76 -1.78
C ASP A 152 -15.25 20.94 -2.46
N PRO A 153 -16.11 20.23 -1.71
CA PRO A 153 -17.25 19.52 -2.28
C PRO A 153 -18.16 20.39 -3.15
N ASP A 154 -18.25 21.69 -2.86
CA ASP A 154 -19.06 22.63 -3.64
C ASP A 154 -18.49 22.87 -5.06
N HIS A 155 -17.21 22.50 -5.29
CA HIS A 155 -16.55 22.58 -6.59
C HIS A 155 -16.71 21.33 -7.46
N ALA A 156 -17.47 20.31 -7.04
CA ALA A 156 -17.60 19.03 -7.75
C ALA A 156 -18.16 19.13 -9.19
N GLY A 157 -18.79 20.26 -9.55
CA GLY A 157 -19.32 20.53 -10.89
C GLY A 157 -18.45 21.40 -11.80
N LEU A 158 -17.25 21.81 -11.36
CA LEU A 158 -16.38 22.68 -12.15
C LEU A 158 -15.58 21.87 -13.18
N ASP A 159 -15.39 22.43 -14.38
CA ASP A 159 -14.49 21.88 -15.40
C ASP A 159 -13.03 21.79 -14.92
N ARG A 160 -12.64 22.67 -13.97
CA ARG A 160 -11.34 22.67 -13.30
C ARG A 160 -11.56 22.90 -11.81
N ILE A 161 -11.08 21.96 -11.00
CA ILE A 161 -11.22 22.01 -9.55
C ILE A 161 -9.97 22.71 -8.95
N PRO A 162 -10.12 23.83 -8.22
CA PRO A 162 -9.02 24.46 -7.52
C PRO A 162 -8.39 23.50 -6.50
N THR A 163 -7.05 23.46 -6.45
CA THR A 163 -6.33 22.65 -5.46
C THR A 163 -5.94 23.49 -4.25
N SER A 164 -5.68 22.84 -3.12
CA SER A 164 -5.15 23.48 -1.90
C SER A 164 -3.66 23.85 -1.99
N VAL A 165 -2.99 23.59 -3.12
CA VAL A 165 -1.55 23.82 -3.29
C VAL A 165 -1.29 25.29 -3.63
N VAL A 166 -1.00 26.09 -2.60
CA VAL A 166 -0.67 27.52 -2.74
C VAL A 166 0.78 27.78 -3.19
N SER A 167 1.70 26.86 -2.91
CA SER A 167 3.13 26.98 -3.23
C SER A 167 3.74 25.62 -3.52
N ILE A 168 4.11 25.38 -4.78
CA ILE A 168 4.81 24.14 -5.18
C ILE A 168 6.16 24.02 -4.47
N GLY A 169 6.82 25.15 -4.18
CA GLY A 169 8.11 25.18 -3.49
C GLY A 169 8.04 24.66 -2.06
N ASP A 170 7.06 25.13 -1.29
CA ASP A 170 6.88 24.70 0.10
C ASP A 170 6.32 23.29 0.18
N PHE A 171 5.42 22.94 -0.74
CA PHE A 171 4.88 21.59 -0.84
C PHE A 171 5.97 20.55 -1.17
N ALA A 172 6.85 20.85 -2.14
CA ALA A 172 7.99 19.99 -2.45
C ALA A 172 8.95 19.85 -1.26
N ARG A 173 9.21 20.94 -0.52
CA ARG A 173 10.09 20.91 0.66
C ARG A 173 9.52 20.02 1.76
N TRP A 174 8.23 20.15 2.05
CA TRP A 174 7.53 19.31 3.03
C TRP A 174 7.61 17.82 2.68
N LEU A 175 7.40 17.48 1.41
CA LEU A 175 7.47 16.10 0.90
C LEU A 175 8.89 15.58 0.66
N LYS A 176 9.91 16.40 0.90
CA LYS A 176 11.32 16.12 0.57
C LYS A 176 11.52 15.71 -0.89
N LEU A 177 10.85 16.41 -1.81
CA LEU A 177 10.91 16.18 -3.25
C LEU A 177 11.63 17.30 -3.98
N SER A 178 12.14 16.97 -5.17
CA SER A 178 12.62 17.99 -6.10
C SER A 178 11.47 18.88 -6.56
N ARG A 179 11.60 20.19 -6.36
CA ARG A 179 10.62 21.20 -6.80
C ARG A 179 10.33 21.07 -8.30
N THR A 180 11.38 20.92 -9.12
CA THR A 180 11.25 20.81 -10.57
C THR A 180 10.50 19.54 -10.97
N HIS A 181 10.77 18.43 -10.27
CA HIS A 181 10.07 17.18 -10.54
C HIS A 181 8.58 17.29 -10.20
N LEU A 182 8.24 17.81 -9.02
CA LEU A 182 6.85 17.99 -8.60
C LEU A 182 6.08 18.95 -9.52
N ALA A 183 6.68 20.10 -9.87
CA ALA A 183 6.07 21.08 -10.77
C ALA A 183 5.73 20.48 -12.15
N ARG A 184 6.63 19.67 -12.72
CA ARG A 184 6.39 19.01 -14.00
C ARG A 184 5.21 18.04 -13.94
N LYS A 185 5.07 17.30 -12.83
CA LYS A 185 3.97 16.34 -12.64
C LYS A 185 2.62 17.03 -12.43
N LEU A 186 2.59 18.12 -11.66
CA LEU A 186 1.38 18.93 -11.48
C LEU A 186 0.91 19.55 -12.80
N ARG A 187 1.82 20.14 -13.60
CA ARG A 187 1.46 20.68 -14.92
C ARG A 187 0.89 19.63 -15.87
N ALA A 188 1.52 18.45 -15.92
CA ALA A 188 1.00 17.34 -16.73
C ALA A 188 -0.35 16.81 -16.25
N ALA A 189 -0.75 17.09 -15.00
CA ALA A 189 -2.05 16.73 -14.45
C ALA A 189 -3.12 17.81 -14.70
N GLU A 190 -2.73 19.03 -15.08
CA GLU A 190 -3.63 20.15 -15.44
C GLU A 190 -4.04 20.14 -16.92
N GLU A 191 -3.33 19.34 -17.74
CA GLU A 191 -3.59 19.09 -19.17
C GLU A 191 -4.62 17.97 -19.38
#